data_AF-A0A832TDK8-F1
#
_entry.id   AF-A0A832TDK8-F1
#
_cell.length_a   1.000
_cell.length_b   1.000
_cell.length_c   1.000
_cell.angle_alpha   90.00
_cell.angle_beta   90.00
_cell.angle_gamma   90.00
#
_symmetry.space_group_name_H-M   'P 1'
#
loop_
_entity.id
_entity.type
_entity.pdbx_description
1 polymer ?
#
loop_
_entity_poly.entity_id
_entity_poly.type
_entity_poly.pdbx_seq_one_letter_code
_entity_poly.pdbx_strand_id
1 'polypeptide(L)'
;MPKKEKCQKVRLLVLDVLKPHKPNIVEFSQALCKSNGVKNADVMVYHVDEKTESVKVVCEGEDLHFNLIISTIEDYGAVVHSVDRVMIGEKPEALKLHEYEKKEFYR
;
A
#
# COMPACT_ATOMS: atom_id res chain seq x y z
N MET A 1 2.94 -22.24 31.02
CA MET A 1 3.46 -21.90 29.68
C MET A 1 2.59 -20.80 29.11
N PRO A 2 3.13 -19.61 28.76
CA PRO A 2 2.33 -18.61 28.08
C PRO A 2 1.88 -19.19 26.74
N LYS A 3 0.59 -19.11 26.45
CA LYS A 3 0.04 -19.53 25.15
C LYS A 3 0.72 -18.67 24.09
N LYS A 4 1.37 -19.27 23.08
CA LYS A 4 1.86 -18.54 21.90
C LYS A 4 0.69 -17.73 21.35
N GLU A 5 0.74 -16.41 21.50
CA GLU A 5 -0.23 -15.51 20.88
C GLU A 5 -0.16 -15.76 19.38
N LYS A 6 -1.30 -16.09 18.76
CA LYS A 6 -1.39 -16.13 17.31
C LYS A 6 -1.13 -14.70 16.82
N CYS A 7 0.06 -14.46 16.26
CA CYS A 7 0.36 -13.24 15.53
C CYS A 7 -0.57 -13.22 14.31
N GLN A 8 -1.56 -12.33 14.35
CA GLN A 8 -2.51 -12.18 13.26
C GLN A 8 -1.77 -11.57 12.06
N LYS A 9 -2.02 -12.09 10.86
CA LYS A 9 -1.31 -11.69 9.64
C LYS A 9 -1.83 -10.38 9.10
N VAL A 10 -0.95 -9.53 8.58
CA VAL A 10 -1.34 -8.29 7.88
C VAL A 10 -1.93 -8.68 6.52
N ARG A 11 -3.14 -8.19 6.23
CA ARG A 11 -3.91 -8.51 5.02
C ARG A 11 -4.03 -7.34 4.07
N LEU A 12 -4.08 -6.12 4.61
CA LEU A 12 -4.20 -4.89 3.85
C LEU A 12 -3.28 -3.83 4.44
N LEU A 13 -2.60 -3.10 3.57
CA LEU A 13 -1.92 -1.85 3.87
C LEU A 13 -2.41 -0.78 2.93
N VAL A 14 -2.78 0.39 3.46
CA VAL A 14 -3.01 1.61 2.71
C VAL A 14 -1.97 2.62 3.16
N LEU A 15 -1.18 3.12 2.21
CA LEU A 15 -0.05 3.99 2.44
C LEU A 15 -0.24 5.27 1.64
N ASP A 16 0.10 6.39 2.26
CA ASP A 16 0.37 7.64 1.56
C ASP A 16 1.86 7.70 1.20
N VAL A 17 2.15 7.88 -0.09
CA VAL A 17 3.50 7.79 -0.63
C VAL A 17 3.78 8.97 -1.55
N LEU A 18 4.92 9.63 -1.33
CA LEU A 18 5.46 10.61 -2.25
C LEU A 18 6.51 9.94 -3.13
N LYS A 19 6.31 9.98 -4.45
CA LYS A 19 7.27 9.40 -5.40
C LYS A 19 7.76 10.42 -6.42
N PRO A 20 8.97 10.27 -6.97
CA PRO A 20 9.37 10.97 -8.19
C PRO A 20 8.51 10.56 -9.40
N HIS A 21 8.56 11.32 -10.48
CA HIS A 21 7.88 10.95 -11.74
C HIS A 21 8.43 9.67 -12.40
N LYS A 22 9.67 9.29 -12.08
CA LYS A 22 10.33 8.08 -12.57
C LYS A 22 10.78 7.21 -11.40
N PRO A 23 10.46 5.90 -11.37
CA PRO A 23 9.72 5.14 -12.39
C PRO A 23 8.26 5.57 -12.55
N ASN A 24 7.64 5.18 -13.68
CA ASN A 24 6.22 5.49 -13.89
C ASN A 24 5.33 4.64 -12.97
N ILE A 25 4.06 5.04 -12.81
CA ILE A 25 3.12 4.38 -11.89
C ILE A 25 2.95 2.88 -12.18
N VAL A 26 2.98 2.45 -13.44
CA VAL A 26 2.82 1.03 -13.81
C VAL A 26 4.01 0.21 -13.35
N GLU A 27 5.23 0.70 -13.59
CA GLU A 27 6.47 0.04 -13.15
C GLU A 27 6.53 -0.05 -11.62
N PHE A 28 6.16 1.04 -10.94
CA PHE A 28 6.09 1.09 -9.48
C PHE A 28 5.07 0.08 -8.93
N SER A 29 3.85 0.05 -9.48
CA SER A 29 2.81 -0.92 -9.09
C SER A 29 3.23 -2.37 -9.33
N GLN A 30 3.92 -2.65 -10.44
CA GLN A 30 4.44 -3.99 -10.73
C GLN A 30 5.50 -4.43 -9.72
N ALA A 31 6.36 -3.52 -9.27
CA ALA A 31 7.37 -3.81 -8.26
C ALA A 31 6.75 -4.14 -6.90
N LEU A 32 5.75 -3.35 -6.49
CA LEU A 32 5.00 -3.61 -5.27
C LEU A 32 4.28 -4.96 -5.32
N CYS A 33 3.64 -5.29 -6.44
CA CYS A 33 2.94 -6.55 -6.61
C CYS A 33 3.87 -7.78 -6.55
N LYS A 34 5.15 -7.62 -6.93
CA LYS A 34 6.17 -8.69 -6.81
C LYS A 34 6.71 -8.85 -5.39
N SER A 35 6.40 -7.94 -4.46
CA SER A 35 6.86 -8.04 -3.08
C SER A 35 6.21 -9.23 -2.36
N ASN A 36 6.97 -9.89 -1.49
CA ASN A 36 6.53 -11.14 -0.88
C ASN A 36 5.24 -10.97 -0.06
N GLY A 37 4.24 -11.81 -0.36
CA GLY A 37 2.95 -11.82 0.31
C GLY A 37 1.91 -10.89 -0.30
N VAL A 38 2.28 -9.98 -1.21
CA VAL A 38 1.36 -9.12 -1.96
C VAL A 38 0.70 -9.94 -3.06
N LYS A 39 -0.64 -9.89 -3.12
CA LYS A 39 -1.45 -10.48 -4.20
C LYS A 39 -1.96 -9.42 -5.16
N ASN A 40 -2.34 -8.26 -4.63
CA ASN A 40 -2.81 -7.12 -5.40
C ASN A 40 -2.09 -5.85 -4.93
N ALA A 41 -1.69 -5.01 -5.89
CA ALA A 41 -1.23 -3.66 -5.65
C ALA A 41 -2.08 -2.69 -6.48
N ASP A 42 -2.80 -1.80 -5.81
CA ASP A 42 -3.54 -0.70 -6.43
C ASP A 42 -2.82 0.59 -6.07
N VAL A 43 -2.56 1.43 -7.07
CA VAL A 43 -1.84 2.70 -6.90
C VAL A 43 -2.61 3.78 -7.64
N MET A 44 -3.00 4.82 -6.90
CA MET A 44 -3.74 5.96 -7.42
C MET A 44 -2.91 7.23 -7.22
N VAL A 45 -2.62 7.94 -8.30
CA VAL A 45 -2.08 9.31 -8.21
C VAL A 45 -3.25 10.25 -7.92
N TYR A 46 -3.11 11.06 -6.87
CA TYR A 46 -4.14 12.02 -6.48
C TYR A 46 -3.63 13.46 -6.44
N HIS A 47 -2.30 13.65 -6.44
CA HIS A 47 -1.69 14.97 -6.59
C HIS A 47 -0.42 14.88 -7.42
N VAL A 48 -0.16 15.89 -8.25
CA VAL A 48 1.03 15.99 -9.09
C VAL A 48 1.66 17.36 -8.86
N ASP A 49 2.93 17.34 -8.47
CA ASP A 49 3.79 18.50 -8.29
C ASP A 49 4.84 18.57 -9.40
N GLU A 50 5.70 19.60 -9.39
CA GLU A 50 6.72 19.82 -10.44
C GLU A 50 7.71 18.67 -10.60
N LYS A 51 8.03 17.97 -9.49
CA LYS A 51 9.05 16.90 -9.45
C LYS A 51 8.56 15.60 -8.83
N THR A 52 7.37 15.61 -8.25
CA THR A 52 6.86 14.53 -7.40
C THR A 52 5.39 14.28 -7.68
N GLU A 53 4.93 13.10 -7.30
CA GLU A 53 3.52 12.71 -7.32
C GLU A 53 3.18 12.15 -5.95
N SER A 54 2.06 12.60 -5.37
CA SER A 54 1.48 11.97 -4.18
C SER A 54 0.54 10.87 -4.64
N VAL A 55 0.82 9.66 -4.17
CA VAL A 55 0.12 8.45 -4.56
C VAL A 55 -0.41 7.70 -3.35
N LYS A 56 -1.63 7.18 -3.47
CA LYS A 56 -2.19 6.21 -2.53
C LYS A 56 -1.80 4.83 -2.99
N VAL A 57 -1.10 4.07 -2.14
CA VAL A 57 -0.73 2.69 -2.39
C VAL A 57 -1.57 1.78 -1.52
N VAL A 58 -2.22 0.80 -2.14
CA VAL A 58 -3.02 -0.22 -1.47
C VAL A 58 -2.43 -1.58 -1.81
N CYS A 59 -1.88 -2.26 -0.80
CA CYS A 59 -1.41 -3.64 -0.93
C CYS A 59 -2.39 -4.58 -0.23
N GLU A 60 -2.83 -5.62 -0.93
CA GLU A 60 -3.64 -6.70 -0.36
C GLU A 60 -2.90 -8.04 -0.49
N GLY A 61 -2.97 -8.87 0.54
CA GLY A 61 -2.28 -10.15 0.58
C GLY A 61 -2.76 -11.07 1.68
N GLU A 62 -2.19 -12.27 1.72
CA GLU A 62 -2.45 -13.22 2.82
C GLU A 62 -1.46 -13.05 3.97
N ASP A 63 -0.27 -12.51 3.72
CA ASP A 63 0.75 -12.31 4.73
C ASP A 63 1.69 -11.18 4.30
N LEU A 64 1.20 -9.94 4.40
CA LEU A 64 1.96 -8.79 3.95
C LEU A 64 3.16 -8.54 4.88
N HIS A 65 4.35 -8.56 4.30
CA HIS A 65 5.58 -8.21 5.00
C HIS A 65 5.80 -6.69 4.93
N PHE A 66 5.29 -5.97 5.94
CA PHE A 66 5.34 -4.50 5.99
C PHE A 66 6.74 -3.94 5.67
N ASN A 67 7.79 -4.40 6.36
CA ASN A 67 9.15 -3.88 6.15
C ASN A 67 9.67 -4.11 4.72
N LEU A 68 9.31 -5.23 4.09
CA LEU A 68 9.72 -5.48 2.70
C LEU A 68 9.00 -4.54 1.74
N ILE A 69 7.72 -4.26 1.98
CA ILE A 69 6.95 -3.32 1.16
C ILE A 69 7.53 -1.91 1.27
N ILE A 70 7.85 -1.46 2.49
CA ILE A 70 8.50 -0.16 2.70
C ILE A 70 9.86 -0.10 1.99
N SER A 71 10.70 -1.12 2.16
CA SER A 71 12.00 -1.18 1.48
C SER A 71 11.85 -1.12 -0.04
N THR A 72 10.89 -1.86 -0.61
CA THR A 72 10.59 -1.79 -2.05
C THR A 72 10.21 -0.36 -2.44
N ILE A 73 9.37 0.34 -1.67
CA ILE A 73 8.99 1.73 -1.98
C ILE A 73 10.23 2.64 -2.01
N GLU A 74 11.09 2.53 -0.99
CA GLU A 74 12.31 3.33 -0.83
C GLU A 74 13.33 3.06 -1.95
N ASP A 75 13.47 1.82 -2.40
CA ASP A 75 14.37 1.42 -3.50
C ASP A 75 14.01 2.10 -4.83
N TYR A 76 12.76 2.53 -5.01
CA TYR A 76 12.30 3.31 -6.17
C TYR A 76 12.34 4.83 -5.94
N GLY A 77 13.02 5.28 -4.88
CA GLY A 77 13.19 6.70 -4.56
C GLY A 77 11.93 7.36 -4.03
N ALA A 78 10.93 6.57 -3.61
CA ALA A 78 9.70 7.06 -3.01
C ALA A 78 9.76 7.00 -1.48
N VAL A 79 8.94 7.80 -0.82
CA VAL A 79 8.91 7.93 0.63
C VAL A 79 7.49 7.71 1.14
N VAL A 80 7.33 6.88 2.16
CA VAL A 80 6.04 6.70 2.84
C VAL A 80 5.85 7.86 3.83
N HIS A 81 4.80 8.66 3.61
CA HIS A 81 4.42 9.74 4.51
C HIS A 81 3.63 9.23 5.71
N SER A 82 2.67 8.34 5.46
CA SER A 82 1.83 7.76 6.51
C SER A 82 1.31 6.37 6.14
N VAL A 83 1.01 5.60 7.18
CA VAL A 83 0.23 4.37 7.07
C VAL A 83 -1.21 4.72 7.44
N ASP A 84 -2.07 4.85 6.44
CA ASP A 84 -3.43 5.36 6.64
C ASP A 84 -4.38 4.28 7.13
N ARG A 85 -4.14 3.03 6.74
CA ARG A 85 -4.99 1.90 7.15
C ARG A 85 -4.21 0.60 7.16
N VAL A 86 -4.51 -0.22 8.16
CA VAL A 86 -4.02 -1.61 8.26
C VAL A 86 -5.20 -2.53 8.55
N MET A 87 -5.23 -3.69 7.90
CA MET A 87 -6.11 -4.79 8.30
C MET A 87 -5.26 -5.99 8.72
N ILE A 88 -5.59 -6.56 9.87
CA ILE A 88 -4.92 -7.74 10.43
C ILE A 88 -5.98 -8.79 10.75
N GLY A 89 -5.73 -10.06 10.43
CA GLY A 89 -6.63 -11.16 10.80
C GLY A 89 -7.15 -11.96 9.62
N GLU A 90 -8.47 -12.08 9.48
CA GLU A 90 -9.08 -12.85 8.39
C GLU A 90 -9.14 -12.06 7.08
N LYS A 91 -9.39 -12.80 5.99
CA LYS A 91 -9.38 -12.24 4.64
C LYS A 91 -10.35 -11.05 4.58
N PRO A 92 -9.97 -9.92 3.97
CA PRO A 92 -10.91 -8.83 3.77
C PRO A 92 -12.08 -9.35 2.94
N GLU A 93 -13.33 -9.23 3.40
CA GLU A 93 -14.44 -9.18 2.44
C GLU A 93 -14.12 -8.04 1.47
N ALA A 94 -14.17 -8.34 0.16
CA ALA A 94 -13.77 -7.46 -0.94
C ALA A 94 -13.96 -5.98 -0.59
N LEU A 95 -12.85 -5.33 -0.20
CA LEU A 95 -12.92 -3.96 0.27
C LEU A 95 -13.21 -3.07 -0.93
N LYS A 96 -14.36 -2.41 -0.90
CA LYS A 96 -14.68 -1.32 -1.81
C LYS A 96 -13.87 -0.07 -1.43
N LEU A 97 -12.54 -0.12 -1.51
CA LEU A 97 -11.69 1.05 -1.22
C LEU A 97 -12.06 2.25 -2.10
N HIS A 98 -12.41 2.00 -3.36
CA HIS A 98 -12.89 3.01 -4.29
C HIS A 98 -14.19 3.71 -3.85
N GLU A 99 -15.03 3.12 -2.99
CA GLU A 99 -16.24 3.80 -2.47
C GLU A 99 -15.94 4.70 -1.26
N TYR A 100 -14.89 4.41 -0.49
CA TYR A 100 -14.53 5.18 0.71
C TYR A 100 -13.80 6.47 0.35
N GLU A 101 -12.84 6.42 -0.56
CA GLU A 101 -12.05 7.60 -0.94
C GLU A 101 -12.80 8.54 -1.90
N LYS A 102 -13.67 8.03 -2.78
CA LYS A 102 -14.50 8.91 -3.64
C LYS A 102 -15.40 9.86 -2.84
N LYS A 103 -15.83 9.48 -1.63
CA LYS A 103 -16.68 10.33 -0.78
C LYS A 103 -15.90 11.47 -0.11
N GLU A 104 -14.63 11.27 0.19
CA GLU A 104 -13.78 12.27 0.84
C GLU A 104 -13.01 13.13 -0.19
N PHE A 105 -12.71 12.58 -1.37
CA PHE A 105 -11.89 13.25 -2.38
C PHE A 105 -12.68 14.09 -3.41
N TYR A 106 -13.97 13.79 -3.64
CA TYR A 106 -14.87 14.60 -4.49
C TYR A 106 -15.74 15.59 -3.70
N ARG A 107 -15.37 15.89 -2.45
CA ARG A 107 -15.99 16.95 -1.66
C ARG A 107 -15.19 18.25 -1.75
#